data_AF-A0A9P1N7V0-F1
#
_entry.id   AF-A0A9P1N7V0-F1
#
_cell.length_a   1.000
_cell.length_b   1.000
_cell.length_c   1.000
_cell.angle_alpha   90.00
_cell.angle_beta   90.00
_cell.angle_gamma   90.00
#
_symmetry.space_group_name_H-M   'P 1'
#
loop_
_entity.id
_entity.type
_entity.pdbx_description
1 polymer ?
#
loop_
_entity_poly.entity_id
_entity_poly.type
_entity_poly.pdbx_seq_one_letter_code
_entity_poly.pdbx_strand_id
1 'polypeptide(L)'
;MENFITIGVGKDIDAELHYKNDTDKLPFHIKTKFYGADPMFMDNYELYSKIGLFFPLAISGSDGFSKASVLLDNRYQSYDVFHIEFIYYLKNILKISTIDNLWMDSEYAEYELLQYFYKHGKLDDAGITVCQFNMEVHIAGNNEQFDKFKMFIRHIVNDQRYAILNHIFVGHHRLYFFNHSDKYCVEKYLGYSS
;
A
#
# COMPACT_ATOMS: atom_id res chain seq x y z
N MET A 1 -14.75 -4.51 11.02
CA MET A 1 -13.63 -3.59 11.32
C MET A 1 -12.68 -3.66 10.15
N GLU A 2 -12.29 -2.51 9.62
CA GLU A 2 -11.40 -2.41 8.46
C GLU A 2 -9.96 -2.11 8.87
N ASN A 3 -9.00 -2.68 8.17
CA ASN A 3 -7.59 -2.34 8.29
C ASN A 3 -7.15 -1.56 7.05
N PHE A 4 -6.83 -0.29 7.25
CA PHE A 4 -6.34 0.62 6.22
C PHE A 4 -4.86 0.90 6.47
N ILE A 5 -4.02 0.65 5.48
CA ILE A 5 -2.58 0.83 5.58
C ILE A 5 -2.10 1.80 4.50
N THR A 6 -1.35 2.82 4.91
CA THR A 6 -0.60 3.70 4.00
C THR A 6 0.89 3.44 4.17
N ILE A 7 1.59 3.16 3.08
CA ILE A 7 3.06 3.09 3.01
C ILE A 7 3.53 4.31 2.21
N GLY A 8 4.36 5.14 2.85
CA GLY A 8 4.77 6.44 2.33
C GLY A 8 3.63 7.45 2.47
N VAL A 9 3.58 8.10 3.63
CA VAL A 9 2.52 9.06 3.98
C VAL A 9 2.74 10.40 3.28
N GLY A 10 3.99 10.79 3.02
CA GLY A 10 4.25 11.88 2.08
C GLY A 10 3.72 13.27 2.49
N LYS A 11 3.68 13.61 3.78
CA LYS A 11 3.28 14.93 4.35
C LYS A 11 1.85 15.39 4.05
N ASP A 12 1.01 14.56 3.46
CA ASP A 12 -0.42 14.82 3.21
C ASP A 12 -1.24 13.58 3.56
N ILE A 13 -2.43 13.76 4.14
CA ILE A 13 -3.37 12.67 4.46
C ILE A 13 -4.80 13.01 4.03
N ASP A 14 -4.98 13.98 3.14
CA ASP A 14 -6.30 14.47 2.73
C ASP A 14 -7.17 13.34 2.15
N ALA A 15 -6.56 12.42 1.41
CA ALA A 15 -7.25 11.26 0.84
C ALA A 15 -7.69 10.26 1.92
N GLU A 16 -6.85 9.97 2.92
CA GLU A 16 -7.20 9.10 4.06
C GLU A 16 -8.27 9.75 4.94
N LEU A 17 -8.19 11.05 5.17
CA LEU A 17 -9.22 11.83 5.87
C LEU A 17 -10.55 11.78 5.12
N HIS A 18 -10.52 11.92 3.79
CA HIS A 18 -11.72 11.80 2.97
C HIS A 18 -12.32 10.40 3.07
N TYR A 19 -11.50 9.35 2.93
CA TYR A 19 -11.93 7.96 3.11
C TYR A 19 -12.56 7.73 4.49
N LYS A 20 -11.93 8.22 5.55
CA LYS A 20 -12.47 8.15 6.91
C LYS A 20 -13.83 8.83 7.01
N ASN A 21 -13.94 10.05 6.50
CA ASN A 21 -15.19 10.81 6.55
C ASN A 21 -16.31 10.12 5.79
N ASP A 22 -16.02 9.50 4.66
CA ASP A 22 -17.03 8.79 3.86
C ASP A 22 -17.44 7.47 4.52
N THR A 23 -16.49 6.71 5.05
CA THR A 23 -16.79 5.47 5.78
C THR A 23 -17.56 5.70 7.09
N ASP A 24 -17.30 6.81 7.78
CA ASP A 24 -18.04 7.20 9.00
C ASP A 24 -19.50 7.57 8.70
N LYS A 25 -19.79 8.12 7.50
CA LYS A 25 -21.14 8.49 7.06
C LYS A 25 -21.96 7.28 6.58
N LEU A 26 -21.33 6.13 6.30
CA LEU A 26 -22.06 4.95 5.86
C LEU A 26 -23.03 4.48 6.96
N PRO A 27 -24.25 4.03 6.61
CA PRO A 27 -25.28 3.67 7.58
C PRO A 27 -24.89 2.51 8.50
N PHE A 28 -23.91 1.69 8.10
CA PHE A 28 -23.37 0.59 8.91
C PHE A 28 -22.18 0.99 9.78
N HIS A 29 -21.73 2.26 9.71
CA HIS A 29 -20.57 2.82 10.42
C HIS A 29 -19.37 1.86 10.44
N ILE A 30 -18.70 1.76 9.28
CA ILE A 30 -17.54 0.90 9.15
C ILE A 30 -16.41 1.47 10.01
N LYS A 31 -16.10 0.79 11.13
CA LYS A 31 -14.95 1.15 11.96
C LYS A 31 -13.66 0.78 11.25
N THR A 32 -12.89 1.78 10.85
CA THR A 32 -11.60 1.63 10.19
C THR A 32 -10.45 1.93 11.15
N LYS A 33 -9.45 1.06 11.16
CA LYS A 33 -8.16 1.26 11.82
C LYS A 33 -7.14 1.68 10.78
N PHE A 34 -6.56 2.86 10.95
CA PHE A 34 -5.55 3.41 10.05
C PHE A 34 -4.15 3.14 10.61
N TYR A 35 -3.26 2.69 9.74
CA TYR A 35 -1.85 2.44 10.02
C TYR A 35 -1.02 3.13 8.95
N GLY A 36 -0.15 4.06 9.33
CA GLY A 36 0.71 4.80 8.41
C GLY A 36 2.16 4.44 8.67
N ALA A 37 2.94 4.19 7.62
CA ALA A 37 4.37 3.93 7.71
C ALA A 37 5.15 4.86 6.80
N ASP A 38 6.08 5.63 7.37
CA ASP A 38 6.94 6.54 6.63
C ASP A 38 8.22 6.80 7.44
N PRO A 39 9.43 6.84 6.84
CA PRO A 39 10.66 7.11 7.57
C PRO A 39 10.77 8.54 8.14
N MET A 40 9.98 9.50 7.64
CA MET A 40 9.95 10.87 8.15
C MET A 40 9.08 11.00 9.37
N PHE A 41 9.71 11.19 10.53
CA PHE A 41 9.00 11.24 11.80
C PHE A 41 8.25 12.56 12.05
N MET A 42 8.93 13.72 12.05
CA MET A 42 8.38 14.92 12.73
C MET A 42 7.06 15.43 12.15
N ASP A 43 6.97 15.64 10.83
CA ASP A 43 5.75 16.19 10.22
C ASP A 43 4.65 15.11 10.07
N ASN A 44 5.01 13.91 9.64
CA ASN A 44 4.04 12.85 9.34
C ASN A 44 3.46 12.22 10.60
N TYR A 45 4.21 12.17 11.71
CA TYR A 45 3.71 11.64 12.97
C TYR A 45 2.52 12.47 13.48
N GLU A 46 2.66 13.79 13.56
CA GLU A 46 1.58 14.66 14.05
C GLU A 46 0.38 14.63 13.10
N LEU A 47 0.64 14.61 11.80
CA LEU A 47 -0.41 14.57 10.78
C LEU A 47 -1.22 13.27 10.86
N TYR A 48 -0.56 12.11 10.74
CA TYR A 48 -1.23 10.82 10.65
C TYR A 48 -1.86 10.37 11.97
N SER A 49 -1.30 10.80 13.11
CA SER A 49 -1.86 10.49 14.44
C SER A 49 -3.28 11.04 14.66
N LYS A 50 -3.76 11.94 13.79
CA LYS A 50 -5.15 12.43 13.80
C LYS A 50 -6.17 11.36 13.41
N ILE A 51 -5.75 10.35 12.65
CA ILE A 51 -6.64 9.31 12.10
C ILE A 51 -6.28 7.89 12.54
N GLY A 52 -5.02 7.64 12.91
CA GLY A 52 -4.55 6.29 13.18
C GLY A 52 -3.19 6.21 13.88
N LEU A 53 -2.56 5.04 13.76
CA LEU A 53 -1.23 4.79 14.30
C LEU A 53 -0.17 5.08 13.23
N PHE A 54 0.84 5.87 13.59
CA PHE A 54 1.98 6.16 12.74
C PHE A 54 3.20 5.35 13.17
N PHE A 55 3.94 4.82 12.20
CA PHE A 55 5.17 4.07 12.36
C PHE A 55 6.31 4.75 11.60
N PRO A 56 7.36 5.23 12.28
CA PRO A 56 8.50 5.89 11.64
C PRO A 56 9.44 4.87 10.98
N LEU A 57 8.93 4.11 10.01
CA LEU A 57 9.58 2.96 9.39
C LEU A 57 9.46 3.06 7.87
N ALA A 58 10.55 2.83 7.15
CA ALA A 58 10.48 2.54 5.73
C ALA A 58 10.18 1.05 5.53
N ILE A 59 9.29 0.75 4.58
CA ILE A 59 8.82 -0.60 4.29
C ILE A 59 9.30 -1.01 2.90
N SER A 60 9.88 -2.20 2.78
CA SER A 60 10.40 -2.73 1.50
C SER A 60 10.26 -4.25 1.40
N GLY A 61 10.84 -4.85 0.35
CA GLY A 61 10.80 -6.29 0.13
C GLY A 61 11.81 -7.11 0.96
N SER A 62 12.67 -6.45 1.73
CA SER A 62 13.68 -7.10 2.58
C SER A 62 14.19 -6.19 3.70
N ASP A 63 14.61 -6.77 4.82
CA ASP A 63 15.24 -6.01 5.91
C ASP A 63 16.64 -5.54 5.49
N GLY A 64 16.99 -4.29 5.83
CA GLY A 64 18.34 -3.79 5.64
C GLY A 64 18.45 -2.29 5.42
N PHE A 65 19.68 -1.80 5.35
CA PHE A 65 19.94 -0.42 4.95
C PHE A 65 19.93 -0.32 3.43
N SER A 66 19.06 0.54 2.91
CA SER A 66 19.09 0.93 1.51
C SER A 66 18.72 2.40 1.37
N LYS A 67 19.04 2.97 0.21
CA LYS A 67 18.72 4.36 -0.09
C LYS A 67 17.21 4.53 -0.24
N ALA A 68 16.61 5.33 0.62
CA ALA A 68 15.25 5.84 0.42
C ALA A 68 15.31 7.28 -0.11
N SER A 69 14.38 7.62 -1.00
CA SER A 69 14.14 9.02 -1.39
C SER A 69 13.25 9.67 -0.33
N VAL A 70 13.72 10.74 0.28
CA VAL A 70 13.02 11.40 1.38
C VAL A 70 12.81 12.87 1.04
N LEU A 71 11.58 13.36 1.21
CA LEU A 71 11.24 14.76 0.98
C LEU A 71 11.60 15.63 2.19
N LEU A 72 12.71 16.35 2.08
CA LEU A 72 13.20 17.28 3.11
C LEU A 72 13.40 18.67 2.50
N ASP A 73 12.85 19.71 3.15
CA ASP A 73 12.87 21.09 2.65
C ASP A 73 12.41 21.26 1.19
N ASN A 74 11.32 20.57 0.82
CA ASN A 74 10.75 20.53 -0.55
C ASN A 74 11.71 20.01 -1.62
N ARG A 75 12.73 19.22 -1.24
CA ARG A 75 13.62 18.53 -2.16
C ARG A 75 13.76 17.07 -1.77
N TYR A 76 13.70 16.20 -2.77
CA TYR A 76 14.01 14.79 -2.58
C TYR A 76 15.51 14.60 -2.40
N GLN A 77 15.87 14.01 -1.26
CA GLN A 77 17.24 13.68 -0.91
C GLN A 77 17.33 12.20 -0.59
N SER A 78 18.41 11.57 -1.05
CA SER A 78 18.64 10.15 -0.82
C SER A 78 19.35 9.96 0.51
N TYR A 79 18.70 9.24 1.43
CA TYR A 79 19.26 8.88 2.74
C TYR A 79 19.37 7.36 2.88
N ASP A 80 20.39 6.90 3.59
CA ASP A 80 20.44 5.51 4.05
C ASP A 80 19.40 5.34 5.16
N VAL A 81 18.34 4.60 4.85
CA VAL A 81 17.25 4.32 5.76
C VAL A 81 17.22 2.82 6.03
N PHE A 82 16.96 2.45 7.27
CA PHE A 82 16.70 1.06 7.61
C PHE A 82 15.27 0.70 7.20
N HIS A 83 15.15 -0.28 6.32
CA HIS A 83 13.87 -0.82 5.88
C HIS A 83 13.51 -2.06 6.68
N ILE A 84 12.21 -2.19 6.95
CA ILE A 84 11.61 -3.40 7.51
C ILE A 84 10.86 -4.12 6.39
N GLU A 85 11.04 -5.43 6.34
CA GLU A 85 10.36 -6.29 5.38
C GLU A 85 8.84 -6.26 5.59
N PHE A 86 8.10 -6.18 4.47
CA PHE A 86 6.67 -5.95 4.49
C PHE A 86 5.85 -7.02 5.24
N ILE A 87 6.13 -8.32 5.06
CA ILE A 87 5.44 -9.37 5.83
C ILE A 87 5.72 -9.25 7.32
N TYR A 88 6.98 -8.98 7.72
CA TYR A 88 7.33 -8.76 9.12
C TYR A 88 6.54 -7.59 9.72
N TYR A 89 6.45 -6.46 9.00
CA TYR A 89 5.64 -5.32 9.43
C TYR A 89 4.17 -5.73 9.68
N LEU A 90 3.56 -6.47 8.74
CA LEU A 90 2.17 -6.89 8.86
C LEU A 90 1.94 -7.88 10.02
N LYS A 91 2.79 -8.91 10.15
CA LYS A 91 2.55 -10.01 11.11
C LYS A 91 3.08 -9.73 12.50
N ASN A 92 4.26 -9.12 12.61
CA ASN A 92 4.96 -8.97 13.87
C ASN A 92 4.66 -7.62 14.52
N ILE A 93 4.52 -6.56 13.73
CA ILE A 93 4.25 -5.21 14.23
C ILE A 93 2.74 -4.97 14.31
N LEU A 94 2.02 -5.08 13.19
CA LEU A 94 0.58 -4.79 13.14
C LEU A 94 -0.30 -5.95 13.64
N LYS A 95 0.20 -7.19 13.52
CA LYS A 95 -0.53 -8.44 13.87
C LYS A 95 -1.85 -8.57 13.10
N ILE A 96 -1.80 -8.30 11.79
CA ILE A 96 -2.95 -8.38 10.90
C ILE A 96 -2.74 -9.44 9.82
N SER A 97 -3.83 -10.10 9.43
CA SER A 97 -3.86 -11.09 8.34
C SER A 97 -4.74 -10.67 7.17
N THR A 98 -5.48 -9.57 7.32
CA THR A 98 -6.39 -9.06 6.29
C THR A 98 -6.22 -7.56 6.20
N ILE A 99 -5.95 -7.08 5.00
CA ILE A 99 -5.77 -5.68 4.66
C ILE A 99 -6.91 -5.31 3.73
N ASP A 100 -7.73 -4.35 4.17
CA ASP A 100 -8.92 -3.95 3.42
C ASP A 100 -8.57 -2.94 2.34
N ASN A 101 -7.70 -1.99 2.70
CA ASN A 101 -7.12 -1.00 1.81
C ASN A 101 -5.63 -0.87 2.10
N LEU A 102 -4.80 -1.04 1.07
CA LEU A 102 -3.38 -0.78 1.11
C LEU A 102 -3.04 0.31 0.10
N TRP A 103 -2.58 1.47 0.54
CA TRP A 103 -2.13 2.54 -0.34
C TRP A 103 -0.61 2.66 -0.26
N MET A 104 0.05 2.63 -1.41
CA MET A 104 1.51 2.63 -1.49
C MET A 104 2.01 3.78 -2.37
N ASP A 105 2.83 4.63 -1.78
CA ASP A 105 3.56 5.72 -2.42
C ASP A 105 4.98 5.77 -1.83
N SER A 106 5.83 4.85 -2.28
CA SER A 106 7.10 4.54 -1.60
C SER A 106 8.36 4.96 -2.37
N GLU A 107 8.21 5.89 -3.31
CA GLU A 107 9.33 6.51 -4.04
C GLU A 107 10.41 5.50 -4.50
N TYR A 108 10.02 4.65 -5.45
CA TYR A 108 10.79 3.52 -6.03
C TYR A 108 10.88 2.24 -5.20
N ALA A 109 10.63 2.25 -3.89
CA ALA A 109 10.62 1.01 -3.10
C ALA A 109 9.46 0.07 -3.49
N GLU A 110 8.44 0.57 -4.20
CA GLU A 110 7.28 -0.20 -4.64
C GLU A 110 7.67 -1.36 -5.57
N TYR A 111 8.78 -1.20 -6.31
CA TYR A 111 9.28 -2.21 -7.24
C TYR A 111 9.67 -3.52 -6.53
N GLU A 112 10.11 -3.47 -5.27
CA GLU A 112 10.42 -4.66 -4.48
C GLU A 112 9.16 -5.37 -3.98
N LEU A 113 8.06 -4.63 -3.85
CA LEU A 113 6.78 -5.12 -3.34
C LEU A 113 5.89 -5.70 -4.44
N LEU A 114 6.10 -5.39 -5.72
CA LEU A 114 5.25 -5.84 -6.84
C LEU A 114 4.93 -7.34 -6.80
N GLN A 115 5.95 -8.16 -6.62
CA GLN A 115 5.80 -9.62 -6.64
C GLN A 115 5.04 -10.20 -5.43
N TYR A 116 4.79 -9.41 -4.39
CA TYR A 116 4.06 -9.86 -3.21
C TYR A 116 2.60 -10.15 -3.54
N PHE A 117 2.03 -9.42 -4.51
CA PHE A 117 0.62 -9.50 -4.90
C PHE A 117 0.31 -10.63 -5.87
N TYR A 118 1.33 -11.34 -6.37
CA TYR A 118 1.10 -12.49 -7.22
C TYR A 118 0.38 -13.62 -6.48
N LYS A 119 -0.35 -14.42 -7.25
CA LYS A 119 -0.94 -15.65 -6.75
C LYS A 119 0.18 -16.65 -6.43
N HIS A 120 0.08 -17.27 -5.26
CA HIS A 120 1.14 -18.06 -4.63
C HIS A 120 2.42 -17.25 -4.37
N GLY A 121 2.29 -15.93 -4.17
CA GLY A 121 3.37 -15.03 -3.78
C GLY A 121 3.55 -14.92 -2.27
N LYS A 122 4.44 -14.01 -1.85
CA LYS A 122 4.81 -13.84 -0.43
C LYS A 122 3.64 -13.51 0.51
N LEU A 123 2.63 -12.76 0.04
CA LEU A 123 1.43 -12.49 0.85
C LEU A 123 0.63 -13.77 1.11
N ASP A 124 0.49 -14.64 0.11
CA ASP A 124 -0.21 -15.91 0.25
C ASP A 124 0.52 -16.87 1.18
N ASP A 125 1.83 -17.01 1.00
CA ASP A 125 2.69 -17.83 1.85
C ASP A 125 2.61 -17.39 3.33
N ALA A 126 2.44 -16.08 3.54
CA ALA A 126 2.28 -15.47 4.84
C ALA A 126 0.85 -15.56 5.41
N GLY A 127 -0.13 -16.00 4.62
CA GLY A 127 -1.55 -16.00 4.98
C GLY A 127 -2.15 -14.60 5.11
N ILE A 128 -1.65 -13.64 4.33
CA ILE A 128 -2.16 -12.27 4.25
C ILE A 128 -3.11 -12.13 3.07
N THR A 129 -4.33 -11.68 3.34
CA THR A 129 -5.30 -11.29 2.31
C THR A 129 -5.27 -9.77 2.13
N VAL A 130 -5.17 -9.30 0.89
CA VAL A 130 -5.33 -7.88 0.54
C VAL A 130 -6.56 -7.75 -0.34
N CYS A 131 -7.57 -7.03 0.12
CA CYS A 131 -8.82 -6.82 -0.61
C CYS A 131 -8.72 -5.73 -1.66
N GLN A 132 -8.18 -4.58 -1.30
CA GLN A 132 -7.95 -3.48 -2.23
C GLN A 132 -6.54 -2.95 -2.03
N PHE A 133 -5.88 -2.61 -3.13
CA PHE A 133 -4.68 -1.81 -3.04
C PHE A 133 -4.63 -0.73 -4.11
N ASN A 134 -4.12 0.43 -3.71
CA ASN A 134 -3.77 1.52 -4.59
C ASN A 134 -2.24 1.64 -4.60
N MET A 135 -1.68 1.89 -5.77
CA MET A 135 -0.25 2.10 -5.87
C MET A 135 0.09 3.23 -6.83
N GLU A 136 1.07 4.03 -6.42
CA GLU A 136 1.81 4.94 -7.27
C GLU A 136 3.11 4.26 -7.72
N VAL A 137 3.28 4.10 -9.03
CA VAL A 137 4.51 3.54 -9.63
C VAL A 137 5.30 4.66 -10.27
N HIS A 138 6.45 4.95 -9.68
CA HIS A 138 7.35 5.98 -10.15
C HIS A 138 8.09 5.52 -11.40
N ILE A 139 8.21 6.41 -12.38
CA ILE A 139 8.93 6.15 -13.62
C ILE A 139 10.28 6.86 -13.55
N ALA A 140 11.39 6.13 -13.46
CA ALA A 140 12.73 6.71 -13.56
C ALA A 140 13.25 6.81 -15.00
N GLY A 141 12.41 6.58 -16.00
CA GLY A 141 12.77 6.69 -17.42
C GLY A 141 13.77 5.64 -17.91
N ASN A 142 14.02 4.58 -17.14
CA ASN A 142 14.87 3.46 -17.55
C ASN A 142 14.05 2.25 -17.99
N ASN A 143 14.60 1.46 -18.93
CA ASN A 143 13.90 0.31 -19.52
C ASN A 143 13.63 -0.81 -18.50
N GLU A 144 14.48 -0.98 -17.49
CA GLU A 144 14.35 -2.05 -16.50
C GLU A 144 13.09 -1.89 -15.63
N GLN A 145 12.84 -0.68 -15.12
CA GLN A 145 11.63 -0.40 -14.33
C GLN A 145 10.37 -0.54 -15.16
N PHE A 146 10.40 -0.08 -16.41
CA PHE A 146 9.29 -0.27 -17.34
C PHE A 146 9.00 -1.76 -17.58
N ASP A 147 10.04 -2.57 -17.77
CA ASP A 147 9.90 -4.01 -17.95
C ASP A 147 9.37 -4.70 -16.68
N LYS A 148 9.86 -4.33 -15.49
CA LYS A 148 9.34 -4.83 -14.20
C LYS A 148 7.85 -4.51 -14.04
N PHE A 149 7.46 -3.26 -14.29
CA PHE A 149 6.05 -2.85 -14.19
C PHE A 149 5.18 -3.57 -15.22
N LYS A 150 5.63 -3.69 -16.46
CA LYS A 150 4.94 -4.43 -17.52
C LYS A 150 4.78 -5.92 -17.17
N MET A 151 5.81 -6.54 -16.61
CA MET A 151 5.75 -7.93 -16.13
C MET A 151 4.76 -8.06 -14.99
N PHE A 152 4.77 -7.13 -14.03
CA PHE A 152 3.81 -7.10 -12.92
C PHE A 152 2.37 -7.08 -13.41
N ILE A 153 2.03 -6.15 -14.31
CA ILE A 153 0.66 -6.05 -14.86
C ILE A 153 0.26 -7.35 -15.60
N ARG A 154 1.17 -7.93 -16.38
CA ARG A 154 0.91 -9.22 -17.06
C ARG A 154 0.62 -10.35 -16.07
N HIS A 155 1.40 -10.45 -15.00
CA HIS A 155 1.18 -11.44 -13.94
C HIS A 155 -0.17 -11.22 -13.26
N ILE A 156 -0.49 -9.99 -12.85
CA ILE A 156 -1.78 -9.67 -12.22
C ILE A 156 -2.97 -10.08 -13.10
N VAL A 157 -2.91 -9.78 -14.41
CA VAL A 157 -3.96 -10.17 -15.37
C VAL A 157 -4.07 -11.69 -15.52
N ASN A 158 -2.93 -12.39 -15.60
CA ASN A 158 -2.90 -13.85 -15.74
C ASN A 158 -3.38 -14.58 -14.47
N ASP A 159 -3.08 -14.04 -13.29
CA ASP A 159 -3.45 -14.62 -12.01
C ASP A 159 -4.96 -14.55 -11.76
N GLN A 160 -5.66 -13.64 -12.44
CA GLN A 160 -7.12 -13.41 -12.33
C GLN A 160 -7.60 -13.23 -10.88
N ARG A 161 -6.72 -12.68 -10.03
CA ARG A 161 -7.01 -12.37 -8.63
C ARG A 161 -7.53 -10.96 -8.47
N TYR A 162 -6.86 -10.01 -9.12
CA TYR A 162 -7.13 -8.59 -8.98
C TYR A 162 -7.70 -8.03 -10.27
N ALA A 163 -8.84 -7.36 -10.17
CA ALA A 163 -9.34 -6.50 -11.23
C ALA A 163 -8.65 -5.14 -11.12
N ILE A 164 -8.15 -4.62 -12.24
CA ILE A 164 -7.59 -3.27 -12.34
C ILE A 164 -8.74 -2.35 -12.74
N LEU A 165 -9.23 -1.52 -11.82
CA LEU A 165 -10.47 -0.75 -12.02
C LEU A 165 -10.21 0.68 -12.49
N ASN A 166 -9.04 1.25 -12.21
CA ASN A 166 -8.68 2.58 -12.67
C ASN A 166 -7.17 2.68 -12.93
N HIS A 167 -6.80 3.40 -13.98
CA HIS A 167 -5.43 3.77 -14.30
C HIS A 167 -5.38 5.24 -14.71
N ILE A 168 -4.60 6.02 -13.98
CA ILE A 168 -4.34 7.43 -14.28
C ILE A 168 -2.83 7.62 -14.43
N PHE A 169 -2.42 8.44 -15.40
CA PHE A 169 -1.03 8.85 -15.58
C PHE A 169 -0.89 10.36 -15.36
N VAL A 170 -0.14 10.75 -14.33
CA VAL A 170 0.10 12.15 -13.93
C VAL A 170 1.60 12.43 -13.73
N GLY A 171 2.44 11.82 -14.57
CA GLY A 171 3.90 11.74 -14.37
C GLY A 171 4.34 10.42 -13.74
N HIS A 172 3.45 9.82 -12.93
CA HIS A 172 3.55 8.47 -12.39
C HIS A 172 2.27 7.68 -12.68
N HIS A 173 2.33 6.35 -12.64
CA HIS A 173 1.15 5.50 -12.81
C HIS A 173 0.43 5.36 -11.47
N ARG A 174 -0.84 5.76 -11.40
CA ARG A 174 -1.73 5.48 -10.27
C ARG A 174 -2.74 4.42 -10.66
N LEU A 175 -2.76 3.33 -9.91
CA LEU A 175 -3.55 2.16 -10.21
C LEU A 175 -4.32 1.72 -8.99
N TYR A 176 -5.53 1.21 -9.22
CA TYR A 176 -6.35 0.65 -8.16
C TYR A 176 -6.81 -0.76 -8.52
N PHE A 177 -6.64 -1.65 -7.55
CA PHE A 177 -6.82 -3.09 -7.69
C PHE A 177 -7.82 -3.61 -6.65
N PHE A 178 -8.72 -4.50 -7.08
CA PHE A 178 -9.70 -5.16 -6.21
C PHE A 178 -9.59 -6.68 -6.30
N ASN A 179 -9.50 -7.35 -5.15
CA ASN A 179 -9.40 -8.80 -5.03
C ASN A 179 -10.75 -9.47 -5.28
N HIS A 180 -10.95 -9.72 -6.55
CA HIS A 180 -11.82 -10.67 -7.18
C HIS A 180 -12.09 -12.06 -6.60
N SER A 181 -11.00 -12.65 -6.14
CA SER A 181 -10.88 -14.10 -5.98
C SER A 181 -11.06 -14.55 -4.55
N ASP A 182 -10.93 -13.61 -3.61
CA ASP A 182 -11.09 -13.86 -2.20
C ASP A 182 -12.55 -13.67 -1.77
N LYS A 183 -13.10 -14.70 -1.13
CA LYS A 183 -14.51 -14.71 -0.70
C LYS A 183 -14.81 -13.60 0.30
N TYR A 184 -13.92 -13.34 1.26
CA TYR A 184 -14.14 -12.28 2.25
C TYR A 184 -14.21 -10.91 1.57
N CYS A 185 -13.30 -10.64 0.62
CA CYS A 185 -13.28 -9.36 -0.08
C CYS A 185 -14.54 -9.14 -0.94
N VAL A 186 -14.99 -10.18 -1.66
CA VAL A 186 -16.21 -10.12 -2.47
C VAL A 186 -17.46 -9.96 -1.61
N GLU A 187 -17.60 -10.74 -0.55
CA GLU A 187 -18.75 -10.63 0.37
C GLU A 187 -18.82 -9.26 1.02
N LYS A 188 -17.67 -8.73 1.46
CA LYS A 188 -17.61 -7.44 2.14
C LYS A 188 -17.94 -6.26 1.25
N TYR A 189 -17.39 -6.21 0.04
CA TYR A 189 -17.47 -5.02 -0.82
C TYR A 189 -18.54 -5.11 -1.90
N LEU A 190 -18.94 -6.32 -2.33
CA LEU A 190 -19.93 -6.52 -3.38
C LEU A 190 -21.22 -7.17 -2.87
N GLY A 191 -21.28 -7.65 -1.63
CA GLY A 191 -22.50 -8.16 -1.00
C GLY A 191 -23.02 -9.49 -1.56
N TYR A 192 -22.19 -10.26 -2.25
CA TYR A 192 -22.58 -11.58 -2.77
C TYR A 192 -22.40 -12.66 -1.71
N SER A 193 -23.49 -13.08 -1.07
CA SER A 193 -23.54 -14.39 -0.39
C SER A 193 -23.85 -15.46 -1.43
N SER A 194 -22.87 -16.30 -1.75
CA SER A 194 -23.09 -17.57 -2.48
C SER A 194 -23.72 -18.61 -1.58
#